data_AF-I3INW3-F1
#
_entry.id   AF-I3INW3-F1
#
_cell.length_a   1.000
_cell.length_b   1.000
_cell.length_c   1.000
_cell.angle_alpha   90.00
_cell.angle_beta   90.00
_cell.angle_gamma   90.00
#
_symmetry.space_group_name_H-M   'P 1'
#
loop_
_entity.id
_entity.type
_entity.pdbx_description
1 polymer ?
#
loop_
_entity_poly.entity_id
_entity_poly.type
_entity_poly.pdbx_seq_one_letter_code
_entity_poly.pdbx_strand_id
1 'polypeptide(L)' 'MKGFSTGGQKSVFECFLTQGELKEVITGVSNIIDESTDRVHIFPLDGRSRSHTFGAAIPPKDPEFFYFG' A
#
# COMPACT_ATOMS: atom_id res chain seq x y z
N MET A 1 -2.59 6.80 -5.86
CA MET A 1 -2.03 6.20 -4.62
C MET A 1 -3.09 5.85 -3.55
N LYS A 2 -4.19 6.63 -3.39
CA LYS A 2 -5.32 6.24 -2.51
C LYS A 2 -6.10 4.99 -2.94
N GLY A 3 -5.97 4.54 -4.19
CA GLY A 3 -6.76 3.45 -4.77
C GLY A 3 -6.41 2.04 -4.30
N PHE A 4 -5.34 1.88 -3.51
CA PHE A 4 -4.88 0.55 -3.05
C PHE A 4 -4.81 0.42 -1.52
N SER A 5 -5.17 1.46 -0.75
CA SER A 5 -4.99 1.46 0.71
C SER A 5 -6.03 0.61 1.42
N THR A 6 -5.62 -0.44 2.14
CA THR A 6 -6.46 -1.18 3.08
C THR A 6 -6.44 -0.61 4.51
N GLY A 7 -5.67 0.45 4.76
CA GLY A 7 -5.48 1.08 6.08
C GLY A 7 -5.67 2.60 6.10
N GLY A 8 -5.99 3.14 7.29
CA GLY A 8 -6.34 4.54 7.54
C GLY A 8 -5.23 5.41 8.16
N GLN A 9 -3.97 4.98 8.11
CA GLN A 9 -2.85 5.73 8.67
C GLN A 9 -2.29 6.74 7.65
N LYS A 10 -1.99 7.97 8.11
CA LYS A 10 -1.41 9.00 7.25
C LYS A 10 -0.02 8.57 6.78
N SER A 11 0.22 8.66 5.46
CA SER A 11 1.50 8.35 4.81
C SER A 11 1.92 6.87 4.78
N VAL A 12 1.02 5.95 5.12
CA VAL A 12 1.24 4.49 4.98
C VAL A 12 0.10 3.93 4.14
N PHE A 13 0.45 3.13 3.14
CA PHE A 13 -0.49 2.47 2.25
C PHE A 13 -0.17 0.98 2.26
N GLU A 14 -1.17 0.16 2.56
CA GLU A 14 -1.09 -1.30 2.55
C GLU A 14 -1.90 -1.80 1.37
N CYS A 15 -1.29 -2.61 0.49
CA CYS A 15 -1.87 -3.00 -0.80
C CYS A 15 -1.58 -4.47 -1.06
N PHE A 16 -2.58 -5.25 -1.49
CA PHE A 16 -2.36 -6.54 -2.13
C PHE A 16 -2.10 -6.29 -3.61
N LEU A 17 -0.93 -6.68 -4.10
CA LEU A 17 -0.51 -6.42 -5.47
C LEU A 17 0.10 -7.68 -6.07
N THR A 18 -0.24 -7.95 -7.32
CA THR A 18 0.55 -8.82 -8.18
C THR A 18 1.90 -8.16 -8.52
N GLN A 19 2.83 -8.95 -9.04
CA GLN A 19 4.13 -8.42 -9.47
C GLN A 19 4.01 -7.36 -10.58
N GLY A 20 2.99 -7.46 -11.44
CA GLY A 20 2.71 -6.47 -12.49
C GLY A 20 2.27 -5.14 -11.90
N GLU A 21 1.29 -5.18 -10.99
CA GLU A 21 0.75 -3.99 -10.34
C GLU A 21 1.80 -3.31 -9.45
N LEU A 22 2.65 -4.08 -8.77
CA LEU A 22 3.78 -3.54 -8.02
C LEU A 22 4.72 -2.71 -8.91
N LYS A 23 5.01 -3.19 -10.13
CA LYS A 23 5.87 -2.47 -11.09
C LYS A 23 5.22 -1.16 -11.54
N GLU A 24 3.91 -1.18 -11.79
CA GLU A 24 3.16 0.03 -12.14
C GLU A 24 3.16 1.05 -10.99
N VAL A 25 2.96 0.59 -9.75
CA VAL A 25 3.03 1.46 -8.57
C VAL A 25 4.40 2.10 -8.41
N ILE A 26 5.48 1.32 -8.52
CA ILE A 26 6.86 1.85 -8.43
C ILE A 26 7.10 2.92 -9.50
N THR A 27 6.68 2.65 -10.73
CA THR A 27 6.85 3.58 -11.86
C THR A 27 6.05 4.86 -11.63
N GLY A 28 4.78 4.73 -11.24
CA GLY A 28 3.92 5.86 -10.94
C GLY A 28 4.44 6.74 -9.81
N VAL A 29 4.95 6.11 -8.73
CA VAL A 29 5.53 6.84 -7.59
C VAL A 29 6.81 7.56 -7.99
N SER A 30 7.70 6.90 -8.73
CA SER A 30 8.97 7.51 -9.16
C SER A 30 8.76 8.76 -10.03
N ASN A 31 7.66 8.81 -10.79
CA ASN A 31 7.32 9.95 -11.64
C ASN A 31 6.72 11.16 -10.89
N ILE A 32 6.30 11.00 -9.63
CA ILE A 32 5.63 12.06 -8.86
C ILE A 32 6.47 12.61 -7.71
N ILE A 33 7.50 11.89 -7.28
CA ILE A 33 8.37 12.31 -6.18
C ILE A 33 9.50 13.21 -6.69
N ASP A 34 9.92 14.15 -5.86
CA ASP A 34 11.20 14.84 -6.04
C ASP A 34 12.28 14.06 -5.28
N GLU A 35 13.15 13.34 -5.99
CA GLU A 35 14.19 12.51 -5.38
C GLU A 35 15.17 13.30 -4.49
N SER A 36 15.27 14.62 -4.62
CA SER A 36 16.14 15.43 -3.77
C SER A 36 15.55 15.62 -2.36
N THR A 37 14.22 15.66 -2.24
CA THR A 37 13.52 16.04 -1.01
C THR A 37 12.62 14.93 -0.45
N ASP A 38 12.00 14.12 -1.31
CA ASP A 38 11.06 13.07 -0.96
C ASP A 38 11.75 11.73 -0.74
N ARG A 39 11.17 10.90 0.14
CA ARG A 39 11.63 9.53 0.38
C ARG A 39 10.44 8.59 0.40
N VAL A 40 10.53 7.50 -0.36
CA VAL A 40 9.54 6.43 -0.38
C VAL A 40 10.22 5.12 -0.03
N HIS A 41 9.58 4.37 0.86
CA HIS A 41 10.01 3.02 1.22
C HIS A 41 8.91 2.02 0.83
N ILE A 42 9.32 0.95 0.15
CA ILE A 42 8.44 -0.14 -0.26
C ILE A 42 8.96 -1.41 0.41
N PHE A 43 8.09 -2.04 1.20
CA PHE A 43 8.40 -3.27 1.92
C PHE A 43 7.52 -4.40 1.38
N PRO A 44 8.06 -5.32 0.58
CA PRO A 44 7.36 -6.54 0.23
C PRO A 44 7.19 -7.40 1.49
N LEU A 45 5.95 -7.75 1.83
CA LEU A 45 5.64 -8.65 2.93
C LEU A 45 5.22 -10.01 2.36
N ASP A 46 5.56 -11.09 3.05
CA ASP A 46 4.99 -12.40 2.73
C ASP A 46 3.49 -12.35 3.07
N GLY A 47 2.62 -12.52 2.07
CA GLY A 47 1.15 -12.51 2.23
C GLY A 47 0.60 -13.62 3.15
N ARG A 48 1.44 -14.59 3.55
CA ARG A 48 1.10 -15.58 4.59
C ARG A 48 1.35 -15.09 6.01
N SER A 49 2.02 -13.95 6.16
CA SER A 49 2.31 -13.34 7.46
C SER A 49 1.04 -12.82 8.10
N ARG A 50 0.87 -13.04 9.40
CA ARG A 50 -0.27 -12.50 10.14
C ARG A 50 -0.02 -11.03 10.44
N SER A 51 -0.95 -10.16 10.03
CA SER A 51 -0.93 -8.77 10.47
C SER A 51 -1.22 -8.70 11.98
N HIS A 52 -0.34 -8.07 12.73
CA HIS A 52 -0.52 -7.82 14.17
C HIS A 52 -1.04 -6.39 14.34
N THR A 53 -2.33 -6.27 14.60
CA THR A 53 -2.98 -4.97 14.82
C THR A 53 -2.96 -4.59 16.30
N PHE A 54 -2.47 -3.41 16.63
CA PHE A 54 -2.48 -2.85 17.99
C PHE A 54 -3.37 -1.60 18.06
N GLY A 55 -4.06 -1.39 19.19
CA GLY A 55 -4.93 -0.23 19.38
C GLY A 55 -6.15 -0.23 18.47
N ALA A 56 -6.38 0.87 17.75
CA ALA A 56 -7.51 1.05 16.82
C ALA A 56 -7.22 0.59 15.37
N ALA A 57 -6.13 -0.15 15.15
CA ALA A 57 -5.75 -0.62 13.82
C ALA A 57 -6.74 -1.68 13.31
N ILE A 58 -7.15 -1.55 12.04
CA ILE A 58 -8.00 -2.51 11.35
C ILE A 58 -7.08 -3.42 10.52
N PRO A 59 -7.21 -4.75 10.61
CA PRO A 59 -6.37 -5.65 9.84
C PRO A 59 -6.63 -5.47 8.34
N PRO A 60 -5.57 -5.50 7.51
CA PRO A 60 -5.73 -5.41 6.06
C PRO A 60 -6.58 -6.58 5.58
N LYS A 61 -7.60 -6.26 4.79
CA LYS A 61 -8.47 -7.24 4.11
C LYS A 61 -8.16 -7.22 2.63
N ASP A 62 -8.18 -8.38 2.01
CA ASP A 62 -8.10 -8.55 0.56
C ASP A 62 -9.51 -8.86 0.00
N PRO A 63 -10.38 -7.84 -0.21
CA PRO A 63 -11.71 -8.07 -0.77
C PRO A 63 -11.64 -8.24 -2.30
N GLU A 64 -12.45 -9.13 -2.85
CA GLU A 64 -12.58 -9.33 -4.31
C GLU A 64 -12.99 -8.05 -5.08
N PHE A 65 -13.60 -7.08 -4.39
CA PHE A 65 -14.04 -5.83 -4.99
C PHE A 65 -13.84 -4.66 -4.01
N PHE A 66 -13.29 -3.55 -4.51
CA PHE A 66 -13.25 -2.25 -3.82
C PHE A 66 -14.41 -1.37 -4.33
N TYR A 67 -15.31 -0.96 -3.42
CA TYR A 67 -16.40 -0.02 -3.72
C TYR A 67 -15.92 1.42 -3.41
N PHE A 68 -16.07 2.33 -4.37
CA PHE A 68 -15.74 3.75 -4.21
C PHE A 68 -17.02 4.58 -4.27
N GLY A 69 -17.24 5.43 -3.26
CA GLY A 69 -18.27 6.48 -3.24
C GLY A 69 -17.64 7.85 -3.45
#